data_AF-A0A2V8ALJ0-F1
#
_entry.id   AF-A0A2V8ALJ0-F1
#
_cell.length_a   1.000
_cell.length_b   1.000
_cell.length_c   1.000
_cell.angle_alpha   90.00
_cell.angle_beta   90.00
_cell.angle_gamma   90.00
#
_symmetry.space_group_name_H-M   'P 1'
#
loop_
_entity.id
_entity.type
_entity.pdbx_description
1 polymer ?
#
loop_
_entity_poly.entity_id
_entity_poly.type
_entity_poly.pdbx_seq_one_letter_code
_entity_poly.pdbx_strand_id
1 'polypeptide(L)'
;MSDRDDACCRFELPPDRVGDLVVTADRDHVFGTRPADHDLSGLHGPLRSHGGLAERRVPLLFNRPLQIEPGGPLRNFDAFWVALNAL
;
A
#
# COMPACT_ATOMS: atom_id res chain seq x y z
N MET A 1 -8.74 -7.30 -9.97
CA MET A 1 -9.62 -6.20 -10.39
C MET A 1 -10.87 -6.24 -9.53
N SER A 2 -11.32 -5.09 -9.05
CA SER A 2 -12.55 -4.91 -8.25
C SER A 2 -13.32 -3.72 -8.80
N ASP A 3 -14.63 -3.72 -8.62
CA ASP A 3 -15.41 -2.49 -8.80
C ASP A 3 -15.13 -1.47 -7.69
N ARG A 4 -15.68 -0.26 -7.86
CA ARG A 4 -15.48 0.86 -6.93
C ARG A 4 -15.89 0.52 -5.50
N ASP A 5 -17.06 -0.06 -5.30
CA ASP A 5 -17.64 -0.25 -3.97
C ASP A 5 -16.87 -1.34 -3.21
N ASP A 6 -16.56 -2.45 -3.88
CA ASP A 6 -15.72 -3.52 -3.33
C ASP A 6 -14.32 -2.99 -2.96
N ALA A 7 -13.72 -2.18 -3.84
CA ALA A 7 -12.40 -1.62 -3.58
C ALA A 7 -12.41 -0.61 -2.42
N CYS A 8 -13.41 0.27 -2.36
CA CYS A 8 -13.52 1.27 -1.29
C CYS A 8 -13.77 0.61 0.07
N CYS A 9 -14.61 -0.42 0.12
CA CYS A 9 -14.83 -1.21 1.32
C CYS A 9 -13.55 -1.94 1.76
N ARG A 10 -12.90 -2.65 0.83
CA ARG A 10 -11.71 -3.47 1.14
C ARG A 10 -10.48 -2.65 1.52
N PHE A 11 -10.27 -1.50 0.88
CA PHE A 11 -9.08 -0.68 1.04
C PHE A 11 -9.33 0.60 1.84
N GLU A 12 -10.53 0.77 2.40
CA GLU A 12 -10.90 1.89 3.26
C GLU A 12 -10.75 3.24 2.53
N LEU A 13 -11.23 3.31 1.29
CA LEU A 13 -11.08 4.46 0.40
C LEU A 13 -12.38 5.29 0.30
N PRO A 14 -12.28 6.61 0.05
CA PRO A 14 -13.44 7.47 -0.17
C PRO A 14 -14.03 7.28 -1.59
N PRO A 15 -15.28 6.82 -1.75
CA PRO A 15 -15.85 6.44 -3.04
C PRO A 15 -16.09 7.62 -4.01
N ASP A 16 -16.16 8.84 -3.51
CA ASP A 16 -16.28 10.06 -4.31
C ASP A 16 -14.97 10.43 -5.04
N ARG A 17 -13.85 9.76 -4.72
CA ARG A 17 -12.53 10.04 -5.29
C ARG A 17 -11.90 8.84 -6.00
N VAL A 18 -12.65 7.76 -6.19
CA VAL A 18 -12.20 6.52 -6.83
C VAL A 18 -12.99 6.31 -8.12
N GLY A 19 -12.31 5.88 -9.18
CA GLY A 19 -12.96 5.54 -10.45
C GLY A 19 -13.86 4.30 -10.36
N ASP A 20 -14.52 3.94 -11.46
CA ASP A 20 -15.43 2.79 -11.50
C ASP A 20 -14.74 1.45 -11.24
N LEU A 21 -13.45 1.36 -11.57
CA LEU A 21 -12.65 0.14 -11.51
C LEU A 21 -11.32 0.42 -10.81
N VAL A 22 -10.92 -0.52 -9.95
CA VAL A 22 -9.60 -0.52 -9.32
C VAL A 22 -8.83 -1.75 -9.74
N VAL A 23 -7.62 -1.53 -10.26
CA VAL A 23 -6.73 -2.58 -10.74
C VAL A 23 -5.43 -2.53 -9.97
N THR A 24 -5.05 -3.66 -9.37
CA THR A 24 -3.76 -3.84 -8.68
C THR A 24 -2.89 -4.79 -9.50
N ALA A 25 -1.62 -4.46 -9.66
CA ALA A 25 -0.67 -5.30 -10.39
C ALA A 25 -0.23 -6.49 -9.51
N ASP A 26 0.23 -7.56 -10.17
CA ASP A 26 1.04 -8.58 -9.52
C ASP A 26 2.44 -8.04 -9.20
N ARG A 27 3.21 -8.80 -8.40
CA ARG A 27 4.49 -8.37 -7.79
C ARG A 27 5.48 -7.69 -8.76
N ASP A 28 5.63 -8.22 -9.97
CA ASP A 28 6.68 -7.81 -10.89
C ASP A 28 6.15 -6.99 -12.08
N HIS A 29 4.95 -6.41 -11.95
CA HIS A 29 4.29 -5.63 -13.00
C HIS A 29 3.91 -4.22 -12.53
N VAL A 30 3.85 -3.29 -13.48
CA VAL A 30 3.39 -1.91 -13.25
C VAL A 30 2.31 -1.55 -14.28
N PHE A 31 1.48 -0.55 -13.96
CA PHE A 31 0.52 0.01 -14.91
C PHE A 31 0.97 1.39 -15.39
N GLY A 32 0.94 1.58 -16.70
CA GLY A 32 1.04 2.88 -17.36
C GLY A 32 -0.27 3.22 -18.07
N THR A 33 -0.33 4.41 -18.67
CA THR A 33 -1.50 4.89 -19.43
C THR A 33 -1.39 4.52 -20.90
N ARG A 34 -0.50 5.19 -21.65
CA ARG A 34 -0.22 4.90 -23.07
C ARG A 34 1.27 4.97 -23.32
N PRO A 35 1.83 4.14 -24.22
CA PRO A 35 3.28 4.20 -24.52
C PRO A 35 3.79 5.58 -24.91
N ALA A 36 3.02 6.35 -25.68
CA ALA A 36 3.40 7.70 -26.12
C ALA A 36 3.44 8.75 -25.00
N ASP A 37 2.79 8.48 -23.85
CA ASP A 37 2.70 9.39 -22.71
C ASP A 37 3.79 9.13 -21.66
N HIS A 38 4.65 8.11 -21.87
CA HIS A 38 5.69 7.70 -20.93
C HIS A 38 7.08 7.82 -21.58
N ASP A 39 7.92 8.70 -21.04
CA ASP A 39 9.34 8.76 -21.37
C ASP A 39 10.14 7.87 -20.42
N LEU A 40 10.68 6.77 -20.96
CA LEU A 40 11.50 5.82 -20.19
C LEU A 40 13.01 6.09 -20.33
N SER A 41 13.44 7.17 -21.01
CA SER A 41 14.87 7.42 -21.24
C SER A 41 15.68 7.64 -19.96
N GLY A 42 15.02 8.05 -18.87
CA GLY A 42 15.63 8.19 -17.54
C GLY A 42 15.78 6.89 -16.76
N LEU A 43 15.25 5.77 -17.25
CA LEU A 43 15.35 4.47 -16.59
C LEU A 43 16.67 3.78 -16.96
N HIS A 44 17.72 4.05 -16.19
CA HIS A 44 19.06 3.50 -16.44
C HIS A 44 19.33 2.14 -15.79
N GLY A 45 18.43 1.65 -14.94
CA GLY A 45 18.55 0.36 -14.24
C GLY A 45 17.21 -0.38 -14.18
N PRO A 46 17.19 -1.59 -13.58
CA PRO A 46 15.95 -2.37 -13.44
C PRO A 46 14.88 -1.57 -12.69
N LEU A 47 13.66 -1.60 -13.20
CA LEU A 47 12.54 -0.92 -12.57
C LEU A 47 12.23 -1.53 -11.20
N ARG A 48 12.11 -0.67 -10.19
CA ARG A 48 11.59 -1.00 -8.87
C ARG A 48 10.52 0.03 -8.53
N SER A 49 9.35 -0.43 -8.12
CA SER A 49 8.20 0.42 -7.86
C SER A 49 7.37 -0.12 -6.68
N HIS A 50 6.23 0.51 -6.42
CA HIS A 50 5.30 0.12 -5.36
C HIS A 50 3.86 0.53 -5.73
N GLY A 51 2.90 0.14 -4.89
CA GLY A 51 1.50 0.57 -4.96
C GLY A 51 0.51 -0.58 -5.07
N GLY A 52 1.00 -1.81 -5.24
CA GLY A 52 0.22 -3.02 -5.20
C GLY A 52 0.15 -3.66 -3.81
N LEU A 53 -0.47 -4.84 -3.77
CA LEU A 53 -0.64 -5.59 -2.51
C LEU A 53 0.63 -6.31 -2.08
N ALA A 54 1.55 -6.58 -3.02
CA ALA A 54 2.81 -7.27 -2.71
C ALA A 54 3.75 -6.40 -1.85
N GLU A 55 3.57 -5.08 -1.84
CA GLU A 55 4.39 -4.15 -1.05
C GLU A 55 3.71 -3.71 0.27
N ARG A 56 2.52 -4.23 0.59
CA ARG A 56 1.72 -3.77 1.73
C ARG A 56 2.37 -4.04 3.11
N ARG A 57 3.18 -5.10 3.21
CA ARG A 57 3.79 -5.51 4.49
C ARG A 57 5.02 -4.65 4.80
N VAL A 58 4.96 -3.89 5.89
CA VAL A 58 6.05 -3.02 6.36
C VAL A 58 6.45 -3.36 7.80
N PRO A 59 7.72 -3.13 8.18
CA PRO A 59 8.15 -3.32 9.56
C PRO A 59 7.61 -2.20 10.47
N LEU A 60 7.28 -2.55 11.71
CA LEU A 60 6.97 -1.61 12.79
C LEU A 60 7.92 -1.92 13.96
N LEU A 61 8.86 -1.02 14.22
CA LEU A 61 9.98 -1.25 15.14
C LEU A 61 9.97 -0.23 16.28
N PHE A 62 10.20 -0.69 17.50
CA PHE A 62 10.26 0.14 18.70
C PHE A 62 11.51 -0.17 19.52
N ASN A 63 12.07 0.83 20.17
CA ASN A 63 13.27 0.70 21.01
C ASN A 63 12.94 0.38 22.49
N ARG A 64 11.71 -0.03 22.76
CA ARG A 64 11.20 -0.42 24.08
C ARG A 64 10.36 -1.69 23.94
N PRO A 65 10.27 -2.52 25.00
CA PRO A 65 9.28 -3.60 25.06
C PRO A 65 7.88 -3.02 24.86
N LEU A 66 6.97 -3.81 24.30
CA LEU A 66 5.57 -3.42 24.13
C LEU A 66 4.67 -4.30 24.98
N GLN A 67 3.62 -3.71 25.55
CA GLN A 67 2.54 -4.40 26.26
C GLN A 67 1.39 -4.77 25.29
N ILE A 68 1.71 -5.47 24.19
CA ILE A 68 0.71 -5.93 23.21
C ILE A 68 0.95 -7.39 22.83
N GLU A 69 -0.13 -8.06 22.44
CA GLU A 69 -0.05 -9.41 21.87
C GLU A 69 0.67 -9.38 20.51
N PRO A 70 1.76 -10.16 20.33
CA PRO A 70 2.42 -10.27 19.04
C PRO A 70 1.47 -10.82 17.96
N GLY A 71 1.54 -10.27 16.74
CA GLY A 71 0.82 -10.81 15.59
C GLY A 71 -0.61 -10.30 15.40
N GLY A 72 -1.05 -9.31 16.19
CA GLY A 72 -2.29 -8.56 15.91
C GLY A 72 -2.25 -7.82 14.55
N PRO A 73 -3.40 -7.42 14.00
CA PRO A 73 -3.51 -6.82 12.65
C PRO A 73 -3.05 -5.36 12.62
N LEU A 74 -1.81 -5.09 13.04
CA LEU A 74 -1.23 -3.74 13.09
C LEU A 74 -1.12 -3.14 11.69
N ARG A 75 -1.44 -1.85 11.62
CA ARG A 75 -1.27 -0.99 10.45
C ARG A 75 -0.11 -0.03 10.72
N ASN A 76 0.53 0.43 9.64
CA ASN A 76 1.61 1.41 9.75
C ASN A 76 1.17 2.69 10.47
N PHE A 77 -0.09 3.11 10.29
CA PHE A 77 -0.67 4.27 10.94
C PHE A 77 -1.01 4.07 12.42
N ASP A 78 -0.88 2.85 12.97
CA ASP A 78 -1.01 2.61 14.42
C ASP A 78 0.26 3.00 15.20
N ALA A 79 1.32 3.41 14.50
CA ALA A 79 2.62 3.72 15.11
C ALA A 79 2.53 4.66 16.32
N PHE A 80 1.70 5.71 16.24
CA PHE A 80 1.48 6.64 17.35
C PHE A 80 0.72 6.01 18.51
N TRP A 81 -0.33 5.23 18.22
CA TRP A 81 -1.10 4.58 19.26
C TRP A 81 -0.21 3.61 20.06
N VAL A 82 0.57 2.78 19.36
CA VAL A 82 1.51 1.85 20.00
C VAL A 82 2.56 2.60 20.82
N ALA A 83 3.16 3.66 20.25
CA ALA A 83 4.19 4.44 20.92
C ALA A 83 3.70 5.19 22.17
N LEU A 84 2.41 5.53 22.25
CA LEU A 84 1.85 6.33 23.35
C LEU A 84 1.09 5.49 24.39
N ASN A 85 0.59 4.32 24.02
CA ASN A 85 -0.34 3.57 24.86
C ASN A 85 0.08 2.12 25.12
N ALA A 86 1.15 1.65 24.45
CA ALA A 86 1.50 0.24 24.45
C ALA A 86 3.00 -0.04 24.68
N LEU A 87 3.73 0.95 25.19
CA LEU A 87 5.08 0.77 25.76
C LEU A 87 5.01 0.10 27.14
#